data_AF-A0A534NIT9-F1
#
_entry.id   AF-A0A534NIT9-F1
#
_cell.length_a   1.000
_cell.length_b   1.000
_cell.length_c   1.000
_cell.angle_alpha   90.00
_cell.angle_beta   90.00
_cell.angle_gamma   90.00
#
_symmetry.space_group_name_H-M   'P 1'
#
loop_
_entity.id
_entity.type
_entity.pdbx_description
1 polymer ?
#
loop_
_entity_poly.entity_id
_entity_poly.type
_entity_poly.pdbx_seq_one_letter_code
_entity_poly.pdbx_strand_id
1 'polypeptide(L)'
;MEGLHRLKTDKNFSLKVLAKYSRISQADMLDETYQHYAVKVMPKVPYPTTKGIQMVLDEIGSRDPKARNLSTSSLIDVSYLKEMEQSGFVKSLYGQ
;
A
#
# COMPACT_ATOMS: atom_id res chain seq x y z
N MET A 1 -6.64 1.83 8.45
CA MET A 1 -6.76 2.76 7.29
C MET A 1 -6.27 4.18 7.60
N GLU A 2 -6.34 4.59 8.85
CA GLU A 2 -6.03 5.91 9.41
C GLU A 2 -4.58 6.33 9.18
N GLY A 3 -3.64 5.39 9.27
CA GLY A 3 -2.23 5.66 8.93
C GLY A 3 -2.05 6.06 7.46
N LEU A 4 -2.74 5.39 6.54
CA LEU A 4 -2.72 5.73 5.12
C LEU A 4 -3.45 7.06 4.85
N HIS A 5 -4.57 7.30 5.53
CA HIS A 5 -5.23 8.60 5.49
C HIS A 5 -4.27 9.72 5.93
N ARG A 6 -3.62 9.58 7.09
CA ARG A 6 -2.68 10.59 7.61
C ARG A 6 -1.45 10.76 6.73
N LEU A 7 -0.95 9.67 6.13
CA LEU A 7 0.09 9.72 5.10
C LEU A 7 -0.31 10.65 3.94
N LYS A 8 -1.59 10.71 3.59
CA LYS A 8 -2.10 11.50 2.47
C LYS A 8 -2.49 12.92 2.85
N THR A 9 -2.94 13.14 4.08
CA THR A 9 -3.57 14.41 4.50
C THR A 9 -2.70 15.27 5.43
N ASP A 10 -1.62 14.73 5.98
CA ASP A 10 -0.68 15.44 6.85
C ASP A 10 0.77 15.25 6.35
N LYS A 11 1.14 16.04 5.33
CA LYS A 11 2.47 15.96 4.70
C LYS A 11 3.61 16.19 5.70
N ASN A 12 3.47 17.15 6.59
CA ASN A 12 4.52 17.51 7.55
C ASN A 12 4.80 16.38 8.55
N PHE A 13 3.75 15.74 9.08
CA PHE A 13 3.94 14.56 9.90
C PHE A 13 4.54 13.41 9.10
N SER A 14 4.04 13.19 7.89
CA SER A 14 4.48 12.10 7.02
C SER A 14 5.97 12.20 6.68
N LEU A 15 6.47 13.38 6.33
CA LEU A 15 7.89 13.61 6.05
C LEU A 15 8.77 13.31 7.27
N LYS A 16 8.34 13.66 8.48
CA LYS A 16 9.07 13.33 9.73
C LYS A 16 9.14 11.81 9.96
N VAL A 17 8.03 11.11 9.74
CA VAL A 17 7.98 9.64 9.87
C VAL A 17 8.84 8.98 8.79
N LEU A 18 8.74 9.42 7.54
CA LEU A 18 9.57 8.93 6.44
C LEU A 18 11.05 9.13 6.76
N ALA A 19 11.49 10.33 7.14
CA ALA A 19 12.88 10.59 7.53
C ALA A 19 13.38 9.65 8.63
N LYS A 20 12.57 9.42 9.67
CA LYS A 20 12.92 8.56 10.80
C LYS A 20 13.14 7.11 10.37
N TYR A 21 12.27 6.56 9.53
CA TYR A 21 12.27 5.12 9.22
C TYR A 21 13.03 4.77 7.93
N SER A 22 13.13 5.68 6.96
CA SER A 22 13.95 5.49 5.75
C SER A 22 15.40 5.94 5.91
N ARG A 23 15.71 6.71 6.97
CA ARG A 23 17.02 7.34 7.22
C ARG A 23 17.45 8.30 6.10
N ILE A 24 16.51 8.78 5.29
CA ILE A 24 16.76 9.85 4.31
C ILE A 24 16.78 11.18 5.05
N SER A 25 17.84 11.96 4.86
CA SER A 25 17.99 13.31 5.43
C SER A 25 17.92 14.42 4.39
N GLN A 26 18.00 14.09 3.10
CA GLN A 26 17.87 15.04 2.00
C GLN A 26 16.39 15.40 1.82
N ALA A 27 16.07 16.70 1.89
CA ALA A 27 14.69 17.17 1.90
C ALA A 27 13.96 16.92 0.56
N ASP A 28 14.66 17.07 -0.56
CA ASP A 28 14.18 16.78 -1.90
C ASP A 28 13.84 15.30 -2.08
N MET A 29 14.72 14.40 -1.63
CA MET A 29 14.48 12.95 -1.67
C MET A 29 13.31 12.53 -0.77
N LEU A 30 13.13 13.17 0.39
CA LEU A 30 11.96 12.94 1.24
C LEU A 30 10.67 13.41 0.58
N ASP A 31 10.69 14.58 -0.07
CA ASP A 31 9.53 15.07 -0.81
C ASP A 31 9.17 14.12 -1.94
N GLU A 32 10.15 13.70 -2.74
CA GLU A 32 9.94 12.75 -3.84
C GLU A 32 9.36 11.42 -3.32
N THR A 33 9.90 10.90 -2.22
CA THR A 33 9.40 9.68 -1.57
C THR A 33 7.93 9.86 -1.16
N TYR A 34 7.59 11.00 -0.55
CA TYR A 34 6.21 11.32 -0.21
C TYR A 34 5.32 11.40 -1.46
N GLN A 35 5.73 12.14 -2.49
CA GLN A 35 4.96 12.28 -3.74
C GLN A 35 4.72 10.92 -4.40
N HIS A 36 5.73 10.07 -4.43
CA HIS A 36 5.61 8.75 -5.04
C HIS A 36 4.63 7.87 -4.25
N TYR A 37 4.88 7.64 -2.97
CA TYR A 37 4.09 6.68 -2.20
C TYR A 37 2.74 7.21 -1.75
N ALA A 38 2.67 8.45 -1.25
CA ALA A 38 1.43 9.02 -0.72
C ALA A 38 0.48 9.47 -1.83
N VAL A 39 1.00 10.04 -2.93
CA VAL A 39 0.16 10.68 -3.96
C VAL A 39 -0.02 9.80 -5.19
N LYS A 40 1.06 9.26 -5.77
CA LYS A 40 1.01 8.54 -7.05
C LYS A 40 0.61 7.07 -6.93
N VAL A 41 1.19 6.35 -5.97
CA VAL A 41 1.09 4.87 -5.92
C VAL A 41 -0.04 4.37 -5.05
N MET A 42 -0.18 4.89 -3.82
CA MET A 42 -1.18 4.35 -2.90
C MET A 42 -2.58 4.90 -3.21
N PRO A 43 -3.60 4.07 -3.47
CA PRO A 43 -5.00 4.53 -3.51
C PRO A 43 -5.53 4.80 -2.10
N LYS A 44 -6.75 5.33 -1.97
CA LYS A 44 -7.42 5.51 -0.66
C LYS A 44 -7.77 4.18 0.00
N VAL A 45 -8.12 3.17 -0.80
CA VAL A 45 -8.37 1.78 -0.39
C VAL A 45 -7.40 0.88 -1.16
N PRO A 46 -6.34 0.35 -0.50
CA PRO A 46 -5.27 -0.37 -1.17
C PRO A 46 -5.63 -1.84 -1.40
N TYR A 47 -6.52 -2.10 -2.36
CA TYR A 47 -6.78 -3.46 -2.80
C TYR A 47 -5.56 -4.07 -3.50
N PRO A 48 -5.18 -5.33 -3.20
CA PRO A 48 -4.12 -6.02 -3.91
C PRO A 48 -4.53 -6.30 -5.37
N THR A 49 -3.55 -6.42 -6.26
CA THR A 49 -3.80 -6.82 -7.64
C THR A 49 -3.45 -8.28 -7.85
N THR A 50 -4.39 -9.07 -8.37
CA THR A 50 -4.16 -10.48 -8.70
C THR A 50 -3.00 -10.64 -9.69
N LYS A 51 -2.92 -9.76 -10.68
CA LYS A 51 -1.85 -9.76 -11.70
C LYS A 51 -0.48 -9.49 -11.08
N GLY A 52 -0.37 -8.55 -10.14
CA GLY A 52 0.89 -8.25 -9.47
C GLY A 52 1.38 -9.43 -8.64
N ILE A 53 0.48 -10.09 -7.91
CA ILE A 53 0.83 -11.26 -7.10
C ILE A 53 1.23 -12.44 -8.00
N GLN A 54 0.52 -12.67 -9.12
CA GLN A 54 0.92 -13.71 -10.09
C GLN A 54 2.31 -13.45 -10.66
N MET A 55 2.63 -12.21 -11.02
CA MET A 55 3.96 -11.83 -11.52
C MET A 55 5.06 -12.20 -10.51
N VAL A 56 4.84 -11.95 -9.22
CA VAL A 56 5.80 -12.33 -8.16
C VAL A 56 5.89 -13.85 -8.01
N LEU A 57 4.77 -14.58 -8.08
CA LEU A 57 4.78 -16.05 -8.04
C LEU A 57 5.54 -16.66 -9.22
N ASP A 58 5.41 -16.09 -10.42
CA ASP A 58 6.12 -16.53 -11.61
C ASP A 58 7.63 -16.30 -11.48
N GLU A 59 8.03 -15.14 -10.94
CA GLU A 59 9.43 -14.82 -10.64
C GLU A 59 10.03 -15.78 -9.61
N ILE A 60 9.35 -16.01 -8.48
CA ILE A 60 9.79 -16.97 -7.46
C ILE A 60 9.83 -18.38 -8.06
N GLY A 61 8.84 -18.72 -8.88
CA GLY A 61 8.74 -19.99 -9.61
C GLY A 61 10.00 -20.33 -10.39
N SER A 62 10.68 -19.34 -10.95
CA SER A 62 11.95 -19.54 -11.68
C SER A 62 13.04 -20.19 -10.82
N ARG A 63 12.97 -20.04 -9.49
CA ARG A 63 13.94 -20.56 -8.51
C ARG A 63 13.36 -21.66 -7.63
N ASP A 64 12.10 -21.55 -7.23
CA ASP A 64 11.36 -22.56 -6.47
C ASP A 64 10.08 -22.96 -7.23
N PRO A 65 10.07 -24.11 -7.91
CA PRO A 65 8.91 -24.58 -8.67
C PRO A 65 7.62 -24.71 -7.85
N LYS A 66 7.69 -24.86 -6.52
CA LYS A 66 6.50 -24.96 -5.66
C LYS A 66 5.64 -23.70 -5.72
N ALA A 67 6.25 -22.53 -5.93
CA ALA A 67 5.52 -21.26 -6.02
C ALA A 67 4.53 -21.22 -7.20
N ARG A 68 4.81 -21.94 -8.29
CA ARG A 68 3.90 -22.03 -9.45
C ARG A 68 2.59 -22.76 -9.14
N ASN A 69 2.56 -23.56 -8.08
CA ASN A 69 1.37 -24.33 -7.69
C ASN A 69 0.45 -23.54 -6.74
N LEU A 70 0.88 -22.37 -6.26
CA LEU A 70 0.04 -21.49 -5.44
C LEU A 70 -0.93 -20.73 -6.35
N SER A 71 -2.21 -20.69 -5.97
CA SER A 71 -3.16 -19.78 -6.60
C SER A 71 -3.11 -18.42 -5.92
N THR A 72 -3.20 -17.34 -6.69
CA THR A 72 -3.28 -15.98 -6.13
C THR A 72 -4.48 -15.83 -5.19
N SER A 73 -5.60 -16.51 -5.46
CA SER A 73 -6.80 -16.50 -4.61
C SER A 73 -6.60 -17.13 -3.24
N SER A 74 -5.66 -18.07 -3.06
CA SER A 74 -5.40 -18.66 -1.74
C SER A 74 -4.51 -17.77 -0.87
N LEU A 75 -3.88 -16.75 -1.47
CA LEU A 75 -2.99 -15.79 -0.79
C LEU A 75 -3.68 -14.45 -0.49
N ILE A 76 -4.83 -14.19 -1.10
CA ILE A 76 -5.51 -12.89 -1.04
C ILE A 76 -6.80 -13.02 -0.24
N ASP A 77 -6.82 -12.38 0.93
CA ASP A 77 -8.05 -12.10 1.66
C ASP A 77 -8.33 -10.59 1.66
N VAL A 78 -9.45 -10.18 1.06
CA VAL A 78 -9.89 -8.79 0.97
C VAL A 78 -11.14 -8.52 1.81
N SER A 79 -11.61 -9.49 2.60
CA SER A 79 -12.83 -9.37 3.41
C SER A 79 -12.79 -8.15 4.32
N TYR A 80 -11.68 -7.94 5.04
CA TYR A 80 -11.48 -6.79 5.93
C TYR A 80 -11.56 -5.44 5.20
N LEU A 81 -10.95 -5.33 4.02
CA LEU A 81 -11.01 -4.08 3.23
C LEU A 81 -12.44 -3.82 2.73
N LYS A 82 -13.14 -4.87 2.28
CA LYS A 82 -14.53 -4.78 1.86
C LYS A 82 -15.44 -4.36 3.00
N GLU A 83 -15.27 -4.93 4.19
CA GLU A 83 -16.06 -4.58 5.37
C GLU A 83 -15.85 -3.11 5.77
N MET A 84 -14.60 -2.63 5.77
CA MET A 84 -14.29 -1.22 6.05
C MET A 84 -14.85 -0.26 4.99
N GLU A 85 -14.90 -0.66 3.72
CA GLU A 85 -15.49 0.14 2.66
C GLU A 85 -17.01 0.17 2.74
N GLN A 86 -17.64 -0.99 2.95
CA GLN A 86 -19.10 -1.14 3.05
C GLN A 86 -19.69 -0.49 4.29
N SER A 87 -18.97 -0.52 5.42
CA SER A 87 -19.37 0.20 6.65
C SER A 87 -19.32 1.73 6.51
N GLY A 88 -18.75 2.25 5.41
CA GLY A 88 -18.58 3.69 5.21
C GLY A 88 -17.41 4.27 6.01
N PHE A 89 -16.65 3.46 6.73
CA PHE A 89 -15.51 3.90 7.54
C PHE A 89 -14.49 4.70 6.71
N VAL A 90 -14.14 4.21 5.52
CA VAL A 90 -13.22 4.94 4.63
C VAL A 90 -13.80 6.27 4.20
N LYS A 91 -15.09 6.34 3.84
CA LYS A 91 -15.74 7.59 3.43
C LYS A 91 -15.71 8.63 4.56
N SER A 92 -16.07 8.19 5.77
CA SER A 92 -15.99 9.00 6.99
C SER A 92 -14.59 9.58 7.22
N LEU A 93 -13.53 8.78 7.05
CA LEU A 93 -12.15 9.27 7.18
C LEU A 93 -11.79 10.40 6.20
N TYR A 94 -12.40 10.43 5.01
CA TYR A 94 -12.15 11.48 4.00
C TYR A 94 -13.25 12.55 3.94
N GLY A 95 -14.20 12.56 4.88
CA GLY A 95 -15.32 13.50 4.91
C GLY A 95 -16.28 13.38 3.72
N GLN A 96 -16.48 12.15 3.21
CA GLN A 96 -17.34 11.82 2.07
C GLN A 96 -18.61 11.08 2.48
#